data_AF-A0A7Y6ETK1-F1
#
_entry.id   AF-A0A7Y6ETK1-F1
#
_cell.length_a   1.000
_cell.length_b   1.000
_cell.length_c   1.000
_cell.angle_alpha   90.00
_cell.angle_beta   90.00
_cell.angle_gamma   90.00
#
_symmetry.space_group_name_H-M   'P 1'
#
loop_
_entity.id
_entity.type
_entity.pdbx_description
1 polymer ?
#
loop_
_entity_poly.entity_id
_entity_poly.type
_entity_poly.pdbx_seq_one_letter_code
_entity_poly.pdbx_strand_id
1 'polypeptide(L)'
;MDKLVKLVIQKGISLQSRFSYQVKDQLVEYSISDILFDYKKAATLQEYKSILSHMKSGVSKELALGLLEGIGQRNAIIKVLGIEKYSRLEYTTMTMGLSDQPISFKVIHPKPAIWWIQKKGDKCFLYPEGEIDPEAMTVQEFFKKLCTNFDPDDIEIDFVDSATES
;
A
#
# COMPACT_ATOMS: atom_id res chain seq x y z
N MET A 1 -8.90 6.27 -24.25
CA MET A 1 -7.78 6.42 -23.29
C MET A 1 -8.35 6.54 -21.90
N ASP A 2 -7.88 5.67 -21.00
CA ASP A 2 -8.31 5.54 -19.60
C ASP A 2 -8.16 6.85 -18.81
N LYS A 3 -9.10 7.16 -17.88
CA LYS A 3 -9.12 8.45 -17.18
C LYS A 3 -7.88 8.65 -16.30
N LEU A 4 -7.42 7.60 -15.64
CA LEU A 4 -6.23 7.66 -14.79
C LEU A 4 -4.97 7.86 -15.63
N VAL A 5 -4.85 7.15 -16.77
CA VAL A 5 -3.77 7.35 -17.74
C VAL A 5 -3.70 8.80 -18.22
N LYS A 6 -4.84 9.43 -18.53
CA LYS A 6 -4.89 10.84 -18.93
C LYS A 6 -4.35 11.76 -17.83
N LEU A 7 -4.73 11.54 -16.58
CA LEU A 7 -4.25 12.33 -15.44
C LEU A 7 -2.73 12.19 -15.25
N VAL A 8 -2.20 10.97 -15.35
CA VAL A 8 -0.75 10.70 -15.26
C VAL A 8 0.03 11.49 -16.32
N ILE A 9 -0.42 11.46 -17.58
CA ILE A 9 0.21 12.23 -18.67
C ILE A 9 0.12 13.73 -18.41
N GLN A 10 -1.04 14.24 -17.95
CA GLN A 10 -1.23 15.65 -17.63
C GLN A 10 -0.31 16.15 -16.51
N LYS A 11 0.14 15.26 -15.61
CA LYS A 11 1.13 15.55 -14.57
C LYS A 11 2.59 15.51 -15.08
N GLY A 12 2.81 15.24 -16.37
CA GLY A 12 4.15 15.14 -16.95
C GLY A 12 4.93 13.90 -16.48
N ILE A 13 4.21 12.83 -16.17
CA ILE A 13 4.78 11.54 -15.77
C ILE A 13 4.87 10.63 -17.00
N SER A 14 6.07 10.11 -17.28
CA SER A 14 6.29 9.20 -18.41
C SER A 14 5.72 7.82 -18.11
N LEU A 15 4.91 7.27 -19.02
CA LEU A 15 4.39 5.91 -18.89
C LEU A 15 5.48 4.83 -18.92
N GLN A 16 6.67 5.17 -19.46
CA GLN A 16 7.82 4.27 -19.56
C GLN A 16 8.70 4.28 -18.29
N SER A 17 8.49 5.22 -17.36
CA SER A 17 9.19 5.20 -16.07
C SER A 17 8.92 3.89 -15.35
N ARG A 18 9.93 3.36 -14.65
CA ARG A 18 9.87 2.07 -13.98
C ARG A 18 10.08 2.19 -12.49
N PHE A 19 9.47 1.26 -11.77
CA PHE A 19 9.72 0.98 -10.37
C PHE A 19 10.12 -0.49 -10.23
N SER A 20 11.00 -0.76 -9.28
CA SER A 20 11.49 -2.10 -8.97
C SER A 20 11.13 -2.44 -7.53
N TYR A 21 10.47 -3.58 -7.34
CA TYR A 21 9.88 -4.01 -6.08
C TYR A 21 10.47 -5.36 -5.65
N GLN A 22 11.08 -5.41 -4.47
CA GLN A 22 11.52 -6.67 -3.88
C GLN A 22 10.37 -7.26 -3.06
N VAL A 23 9.85 -8.42 -3.46
CA VAL A 23 8.82 -9.16 -2.73
C VAL A 23 9.34 -10.56 -2.44
N LYS A 24 9.59 -10.86 -1.15
CA LYS A 24 10.32 -12.06 -0.70
C LYS A 24 11.66 -12.19 -1.46
N ASP A 25 11.86 -13.31 -2.14
CA ASP A 25 13.04 -13.67 -2.94
C ASP A 25 12.96 -13.21 -4.40
N GLN A 26 11.89 -12.51 -4.80
CA GLN A 26 11.66 -12.09 -6.18
C GLN A 26 11.75 -10.57 -6.36
N LEU A 27 12.45 -10.15 -7.42
CA LEU A 27 12.45 -8.77 -7.90
C LEU A 27 11.42 -8.63 -9.02
N VAL A 28 10.46 -7.73 -8.86
CA VAL A 28 9.43 -7.41 -9.84
C VAL A 28 9.64 -6.00 -10.35
N GLU A 29 9.71 -5.83 -11.67
CA GLU A 29 9.76 -4.50 -12.29
C GLU A 29 8.46 -4.20 -13.01
N TYR A 30 7.97 -2.98 -12.82
CA TYR A 30 6.82 -2.47 -13.54
C TYR A 30 7.12 -1.11 -14.15
N SER A 31 6.71 -0.93 -15.41
CA SER A 31 6.51 0.40 -15.96
C SER A 31 5.22 1.01 -15.41
N ILE A 32 5.11 2.33 -15.44
CA ILE A 32 3.85 3.02 -15.09
C ILE A 32 2.68 2.54 -15.97
N SER A 33 2.92 2.18 -17.24
CA SER A 33 1.89 1.54 -18.05
C SER A 33 1.40 0.20 -17.48
N ASP A 34 2.31 -0.65 -17.01
CA ASP A 34 1.96 -1.94 -16.42
C ASP A 34 1.15 -1.75 -15.14
N ILE A 35 1.60 -0.82 -14.28
CA ILE A 35 0.93 -0.46 -13.03
C ILE A 35 -0.52 -0.06 -13.29
N LEU A 36 -0.75 0.84 -14.24
CA LEU A 36 -2.08 1.34 -14.58
C LEU A 36 -2.97 0.26 -15.19
N PHE A 37 -2.39 -0.63 -16.01
CA PHE A 37 -3.12 -1.72 -16.65
C PHE A 37 -3.56 -2.79 -15.65
N ASP A 38 -2.65 -3.26 -14.81
CA ASP A 38 -2.93 -4.28 -13.79
C ASP A 38 -3.88 -3.74 -12.72
N TYR A 39 -3.69 -2.48 -12.29
CA TYR A 39 -4.58 -1.85 -11.31
C TYR A 39 -6.01 -1.75 -11.83
N LYS A 40 -6.20 -1.41 -13.11
CA LYS A 40 -7.54 -1.35 -13.70
C LYS A 40 -8.28 -2.70 -13.68
N LYS A 41 -7.55 -3.81 -13.75
CA LYS A 41 -8.15 -5.16 -13.70
C LYS A 41 -8.47 -5.59 -12.28
N ALA A 42 -7.62 -5.23 -11.31
CA ALA A 42 -7.71 -5.71 -9.93
C ALA A 42 -8.47 -4.77 -8.98
N ALA A 43 -8.59 -3.48 -9.31
CA ALA A 43 -9.25 -2.51 -8.42
C ALA A 43 -10.78 -2.61 -8.48
N THR A 44 -11.43 -2.46 -7.33
CA THR A 44 -12.88 -2.24 -7.30
C THR A 44 -13.21 -0.86 -7.87
N LEU A 45 -14.48 -0.68 -8.25
CA LEU A 45 -14.96 0.61 -8.76
C LEU A 45 -14.76 1.76 -7.75
N GLN A 46 -14.87 1.48 -6.46
CA GLN A 46 -14.71 2.47 -5.40
C GLN A 46 -13.25 2.88 -5.22
N GLU A 47 -12.33 1.91 -5.20
CA GLU A 47 -10.89 2.16 -5.12
C GLU A 47 -10.42 3.01 -6.32
N TYR A 48 -10.84 2.63 -7.53
CA TYR A 48 -10.48 3.35 -8.74
C TYR A 48 -11.02 4.79 -8.76
N LYS A 49 -12.25 5.01 -8.26
CA LYS A 49 -12.80 6.37 -8.09
C LYS A 49 -12.03 7.19 -7.06
N SER A 50 -11.60 6.57 -5.97
CA SER A 50 -10.80 7.22 -4.93
C SER A 50 -9.45 7.70 -5.50
N ILE A 51 -8.71 6.82 -6.18
CA ILE A 51 -7.44 7.16 -6.84
C ILE A 51 -7.61 8.27 -7.88
N LEU A 52 -8.67 8.22 -8.70
CA LEU A 52 -8.96 9.32 -9.62
C LEU A 52 -9.16 10.65 -8.90
N SER A 53 -9.79 10.65 -7.72
CA SER A 53 -9.97 11.85 -6.91
C SER A 53 -8.63 12.37 -6.37
N HIS A 54 -7.79 11.48 -5.84
CA HIS A 54 -6.46 11.80 -5.34
C HIS A 54 -5.49 12.27 -6.44
N MET A 55 -5.75 11.96 -7.71
CA MET A 55 -4.91 12.38 -8.84
C MET A 55 -5.36 13.70 -9.50
N LYS A 56 -6.44 14.32 -9.03
CA LYS A 56 -6.97 15.58 -9.59
C LYS A 56 -6.10 16.80 -9.25
N SER A 57 -6.57 17.97 -9.69
CA SER A 57 -5.91 19.26 -9.54
C SER A 57 -5.51 19.55 -8.09
N GLY A 58 -4.28 20.02 -7.87
CA GLY A 58 -3.70 20.30 -6.55
C GLY A 58 -2.60 19.33 -6.11
N VAL A 59 -2.54 18.13 -6.69
CA VAL A 59 -1.49 17.14 -6.36
C VAL A 59 -0.23 17.36 -7.19
N SER A 60 0.93 17.41 -6.54
CA SER A 60 2.23 17.58 -7.20
C SER A 60 2.62 16.33 -8.00
N LYS A 61 3.63 16.47 -8.88
CA LYS A 61 4.16 15.34 -9.66
C LYS A 61 4.75 14.27 -8.74
N GLU A 62 5.45 14.68 -7.69
CA GLU A 62 6.07 13.81 -6.70
C GLU A 62 5.03 12.98 -5.95
N LEU A 63 3.95 13.61 -5.48
CA LEU A 63 2.86 12.92 -4.80
C LEU A 63 2.14 11.94 -5.72
N ALA A 64 1.94 12.32 -6.99
CA ALA A 64 1.36 11.43 -7.99
C ALA A 64 2.28 10.22 -8.29
N LEU A 65 3.60 10.40 -8.31
CA LEU A 65 4.56 9.31 -8.45
C LEU A 65 4.53 8.38 -7.24
N GLY A 66 4.49 8.91 -6.01
CA GLY A 66 4.36 8.08 -4.80
C GLY A 66 3.07 7.26 -4.79
N LEU A 67 1.97 7.82 -5.28
CA LEU A 67 0.71 7.08 -5.42
C LEU A 67 0.84 5.93 -6.43
N LEU A 68 1.43 6.18 -7.59
CA LEU A 68 1.65 5.16 -8.62
C LEU A 68 2.61 4.07 -8.15
N GLU A 69 3.66 4.47 -7.43
CA GLU A 69 4.61 3.56 -6.83
C GLU A 69 3.94 2.60 -5.85
N GLY A 70 3.07 3.11 -4.97
CA GLY A 70 2.25 2.28 -4.10
C GLY A 70 1.37 1.31 -4.89
N ILE A 71 0.69 1.78 -5.95
CA ILE A 71 -0.14 0.90 -6.78
C ILE A 71 0.71 -0.22 -7.42
N GLY A 72 1.93 0.09 -7.85
CA GLY A 72 2.81 -0.93 -8.42
C GLY A 72 3.35 -1.91 -7.39
N GLN A 73 3.62 -1.47 -6.16
CA GLN A 73 3.92 -2.34 -5.02
C GLN A 73 2.77 -3.33 -4.82
N ARG A 74 1.51 -2.88 -4.98
CA ARG A 74 0.32 -3.73 -4.84
C ARG A 74 0.24 -4.81 -5.86
N ASN A 75 0.41 -4.41 -7.10
CA ASN A 75 0.41 -5.34 -8.20
C ASN A 75 1.54 -6.36 -8.02
N ALA A 76 2.71 -5.95 -7.51
CA ALA A 76 3.84 -6.85 -7.30
C ALA A 76 3.56 -7.86 -6.18
N ILE A 77 2.97 -7.43 -5.07
CA ILE A 77 2.57 -8.29 -3.96
C ILE A 77 1.52 -9.30 -4.42
N ILE A 78 0.45 -8.83 -5.09
CA ILE A 78 -0.61 -9.71 -5.62
C ILE A 78 -0.02 -10.73 -6.60
N LYS A 79 0.87 -10.30 -7.50
CA LYS A 79 1.50 -11.16 -8.50
C LYS A 79 2.36 -12.27 -7.88
N VAL A 80 3.14 -11.93 -6.84
CA VAL A 80 4.11 -12.87 -6.24
C VAL A 80 3.46 -13.76 -5.18
N LEU A 81 2.55 -13.21 -4.37
CA LEU A 81 1.97 -13.92 -3.23
C LEU A 81 0.58 -14.50 -3.54
N GLY A 82 -0.10 -14.07 -4.61
CA GLY A 82 -1.40 -14.60 -5.03
C GLY A 82 -2.57 -14.30 -4.09
N ILE A 83 -2.38 -13.41 -3.12
CA ILE A 83 -3.31 -13.23 -1.99
C ILE A 83 -3.96 -11.83 -2.05
N GLU A 84 -5.28 -11.81 -2.30
CA GLU A 84 -6.11 -10.59 -2.23
C GLU A 84 -6.13 -9.97 -0.81
N LYS A 85 -5.88 -10.73 0.26
CA LYS A 85 -5.87 -10.20 1.64
C LYS A 85 -4.81 -9.11 1.86
N TYR A 86 -3.64 -9.19 1.22
CA TYR A 86 -2.63 -8.13 1.30
C TYR A 86 -3.05 -6.87 0.56
N SER A 87 -3.86 -7.01 -0.50
CA SER A 87 -4.40 -5.88 -1.25
C SER A 87 -5.23 -4.96 -0.35
N ARG A 88 -5.86 -5.51 0.71
CA ARG A 88 -6.57 -4.76 1.75
C ARG A 88 -5.63 -4.08 2.74
N LEU A 89 -4.58 -4.74 3.22
CA LEU A 89 -3.60 -4.17 4.15
C LEU A 89 -2.78 -3.04 3.48
N GLU A 90 -2.48 -3.20 2.20
CA GLU A 90 -1.84 -2.19 1.38
C GLU A 90 -2.80 -1.11 0.91
N TYR A 91 -4.05 -1.43 0.55
CA TYR A 91 -5.08 -0.42 0.34
C TYR A 91 -5.27 0.43 1.60
N THR A 92 -5.29 -0.19 2.80
CA THR A 92 -5.27 0.50 4.09
C THR A 92 -4.01 1.36 4.25
N THR A 93 -2.83 0.87 3.87
CA THR A 93 -1.56 1.64 4.00
C THR A 93 -1.42 2.77 2.97
N MET A 94 -1.98 2.61 1.77
CA MET A 94 -1.86 3.56 0.66
C MET A 94 -3.02 4.55 0.55
N THR A 95 -4.24 4.14 0.88
CA THR A 95 -5.46 4.96 0.67
C THR A 95 -5.98 5.57 1.95
N MET A 96 -5.63 5.02 3.11
CA MET A 96 -5.57 5.86 4.28
C MET A 96 -4.29 6.69 4.10
N GLY A 97 -4.45 7.97 3.80
CA GLY A 97 -3.52 8.93 4.40
C GLY A 97 -3.67 8.70 5.90
N LEU A 98 -2.88 7.76 6.43
CA LEU A 98 -3.13 7.17 7.73
C LEU A 98 -3.22 8.33 8.70
N SER A 99 -4.37 8.37 9.36
CA SER A 99 -4.58 9.05 10.61
C SER A 99 -3.31 8.96 11.47
N ASP A 100 -3.01 9.99 12.27
CA ASP A 100 -1.97 9.88 13.29
C ASP A 100 -2.24 8.72 14.29
N GLN A 101 -3.43 8.10 14.23
CA GLN A 101 -3.78 6.91 15.01
C GLN A 101 -3.20 5.62 14.39
N PRO A 102 -2.53 4.79 15.20
CA PRO A 102 -1.99 3.52 14.75
C PRO A 102 -3.11 2.47 14.57
N ILE A 103 -2.91 1.57 13.61
CA ILE A 103 -3.82 0.44 13.31
C ILE A 103 -3.18 -0.83 13.85
N SER A 104 -3.91 -1.59 14.65
CA SER A 104 -3.44 -2.88 15.16
C SER A 104 -3.82 -4.04 14.23
N PHE A 105 -2.98 -5.07 14.19
CA PHE A 105 -3.27 -6.37 13.59
C PHE A 105 -2.60 -7.48 14.39
N LYS A 106 -3.17 -8.67 14.36
CA LYS A 106 -2.66 -9.84 15.08
C LYS A 106 -1.91 -10.75 14.12
N VAL A 107 -0.77 -11.23 14.56
CA VAL A 107 0.10 -12.16 13.83
C VAL A 107 0.08 -13.49 14.56
N ILE A 108 -0.19 -14.60 13.86
CA ILE A 108 -0.32 -15.95 14.44
C ILE A 108 1.04 -16.64 14.57
N HIS A 109 1.92 -16.50 13.57
CA HIS A 109 3.26 -17.10 13.54
C HIS A 109 4.38 -16.06 13.31
N PRO A 110 5.61 -16.28 13.82
CA PRO A 110 6.08 -17.47 14.56
C PRO A 110 5.59 -17.52 16.02
N LYS A 111 5.07 -16.41 16.56
CA LYS A 111 4.38 -16.36 17.87
C LYS A 111 3.19 -15.39 17.79
N PRO A 112 2.05 -15.72 18.44
CA PRO A 112 0.94 -14.80 18.58
C PRO A 112 1.38 -13.46 19.16
N ALA A 113 1.24 -12.38 18.40
CA ALA A 113 1.59 -11.03 18.82
C ALA A 113 0.68 -10.00 18.15
N ILE A 114 0.39 -8.92 18.85
CA ILE A 114 -0.26 -7.73 18.28
C ILE A 114 0.84 -6.83 17.74
N TRP A 115 0.66 -6.38 16.50
CA TRP A 115 1.52 -5.43 15.82
C TRP A 115 0.73 -4.18 15.45
N TRP A 116 1.43 -3.07 15.35
CA TRP A 116 0.88 -1.77 15.04
C TRP A 116 1.51 -1.23 13.77
N ILE A 117 0.67 -0.64 12.92
CA ILE A 117 1.05 0.11 11.72
C ILE A 117 0.69 1.56 11.98
N GLN A 118 1.64 2.46 11.80
CA GLN A 118 1.40 3.89 11.92
C GLN A 118 2.12 4.63 10.81
N LYS A 119 1.55 5.74 10.34
CA LYS A 119 2.27 6.69 9.49
C LYS A 119 2.06 8.10 10.02
N LYS A 120 3.15 8.83 10.18
CA LYS A 120 3.18 10.23 10.66
C LYS A 120 3.90 11.07 9.62
N GLY A 121 3.16 11.87 8.87
CA GLY A 121 3.72 12.59 7.71
C GLY A 121 4.31 11.60 6.70
N ASP A 122 5.60 11.73 6.39
CA ASP A 122 6.33 10.88 5.42
C ASP A 122 6.94 9.62 6.04
N LYS A 123 6.81 9.43 7.36
CA LYS A 123 7.40 8.30 8.08
C LYS A 123 6.35 7.21 8.33
N CYS A 124 6.72 5.97 8.10
CA CYS A 124 5.98 4.78 8.48
C CYS A 124 6.63 4.11 9.70
N PHE A 125 5.84 3.35 10.45
CA PHE A 125 6.25 2.61 11.63
C PHE A 125 5.54 1.26 11.62
N LEU A 126 6.28 0.22 11.99
CA LEU A 126 5.80 -1.15 12.15
C LEU A 126 6.46 -1.71 13.41
N TYR A 127 5.67 -1.99 14.44
CA TYR A 127 6.20 -2.36 15.75
C TYR A 127 5.24 -3.29 16.52
N PRO A 128 5.75 -4.25 17.32
CA PRO A 128 4.93 -5.02 18.25
C PRO A 128 4.33 -4.13 19.34
N GLU A 129 3.21 -4.58 19.90
CA GLU A 129 2.60 -3.96 21.07
C GLU A 129 3.60 -3.87 22.23
N GLY A 130 3.66 -2.67 22.84
CA GLY A 130 4.57 -2.38 23.94
C GLY A 130 5.95 -1.84 23.54
N GLU A 131 6.26 -1.73 22.24
CA GLU A 131 7.46 -1.00 21.80
C GLU A 131 7.30 0.51 22.04
N ILE A 132 8.32 1.11 22.67
CA ILE A 132 8.29 2.50 23.15
C ILE A 132 8.88 3.46 22.12
N ASP A 133 9.86 3.01 21.32
CA ASP A 133 10.60 3.83 20.36
C ASP A 133 10.69 3.15 18.97
N PRO A 134 9.58 3.07 18.22
CA PRO A 134 9.55 2.37 16.96
C PRO A 134 10.42 3.05 15.90
N GLU A 135 11.18 2.26 15.15
CA GLU A 135 12.05 2.74 14.07
C GLU A 135 11.21 3.34 12.93
N ALA A 136 11.51 4.59 12.58
CA ALA A 136 10.93 5.25 11.42
C ALA A 136 11.50 4.65 10.13
N MET A 137 10.61 4.39 9.16
CA MET A 137 11.00 3.84 7.87
C MET A 137 10.23 4.51 6.73
N THR A 138 10.77 4.43 5.51
CA THR A 138 10.05 4.81 4.29
C THR A 138 8.92 3.83 4.00
N VAL A 139 8.00 4.22 3.11
CA VAL A 139 6.89 3.34 2.67
C VAL A 139 7.43 2.05 2.04
N GLN A 140 8.50 2.15 1.23
CA GLN A 140 9.14 0.99 0.59
C GLN A 140 9.72 0.02 1.63
N GLU A 141 10.46 0.54 2.61
CA GLU A 141 11.05 -0.24 3.69
C GLU A 141 9.98 -0.88 4.58
N PHE A 142 8.89 -0.15 4.84
CA PHE A 142 7.73 -0.66 5.55
C PHE A 142 7.15 -1.89 4.86
N PHE A 143 6.84 -1.81 3.58
CA PHE A 143 6.30 -2.94 2.84
C PHE A 143 7.30 -4.09 2.73
N LYS A 144 8.58 -3.79 2.56
CA LYS A 144 9.64 -4.80 2.55
C LYS A 144 9.68 -5.55 3.89
N LYS A 145 9.70 -4.84 5.02
CA LYS A 145 9.68 -5.44 6.37
C LYS A 145 8.41 -6.25 6.59
N LEU A 146 7.25 -5.72 6.21
CA LEU A 146 5.97 -6.40 6.31
C LEU A 146 5.98 -7.76 5.55
N CYS A 147 6.35 -7.74 4.28
CA CYS A 147 6.37 -8.95 3.43
C CYS A 147 7.48 -9.95 3.81
N THR A 148 8.53 -9.49 4.51
CA THR A 148 9.64 -10.34 4.96
C THR A 148 9.30 -11.03 6.28
N ASN A 149 8.66 -10.30 7.21
CA ASN A 149 8.48 -10.76 8.58
C ASN A 149 7.14 -11.47 8.80
N PHE A 150 6.14 -11.24 7.96
CA PHE A 150 4.81 -11.81 8.15
C PHE A 150 4.38 -12.64 6.94
N ASP A 151 3.89 -13.84 7.22
CA ASP A 151 3.12 -14.56 6.23
C ASP A 151 1.70 -13.95 6.15
N PRO A 152 1.20 -13.61 4.95
CA PRO A 152 -0.17 -13.14 4.77
C PRO A 152 -1.24 -14.03 5.40
N ASP A 153 -1.02 -15.35 5.37
CA ASP A 153 -1.98 -16.31 5.89
C ASP A 153 -2.01 -16.32 7.43
N ASP A 154 -0.99 -15.73 8.05
CA ASP A 154 -0.84 -15.62 9.50
C ASP A 154 -1.29 -14.28 10.07
N ILE A 155 -1.80 -13.36 9.23
CA ILE A 155 -2.29 -12.04 9.65
C ILE A 155 -3.82 -12.07 9.83
N GLU A 156 -4.27 -11.82 11.06
CA GLU A 156 -5.65 -11.49 11.40
C GLU A 156 -5.77 -9.97 11.60
N ILE A 157 -6.42 -9.27 10.67
CA ILE A 157 -6.77 -7.86 10.84
C ILE A 157 -8.20 -7.79 11.35
N ASP A 158 -8.38 -7.38 12.60
CA ASP A 158 -9.67 -6.90 13.07
C ASP A 158 -9.90 -5.52 12.45
N PHE A 159 -10.58 -5.48 11.30
CA PHE A 159 -11.15 -4.22 10.84
C PHE A 159 -12.24 -3.85 11.84
N VAL A 160 -11.97 -2.87 12.69
CA VAL A 160 -13.00 -2.29 13.54
C VAL A 160 -13.97 -1.57 12.61
N ASP A 161 -15.04 -2.25 12.22
CA ASP A 161 -16.21 -1.58 11.68
C ASP A 161 -16.73 -0.69 12.80
N SER A 162 -16.43 0.62 12.74
CA SER A 162 -17.01 1.63 13.62
C SER A 162 -18.48 1.85 13.25
N ALA A 163 -19.26 0.77 13.28
CA ALA A 163 -20.69 0.72 13.03
C ALA A 163 -21.32 -0.35 13.93
N THR A 164 -20.94 -0.39 15.21
CA THR A 164 -21.75 -1.01 16.27
C THR A 164 -21.34 -0.48 17.64
N GLU A 165 -21.53 0.81 17.86
CA GLU A 165 -21.87 1.27 19.20
C GLU A 165 -23.40 1.18 19.30
N SER A 166 -23.85 0.25 20.14
CA SER A 166 -25.25 0.07 20.53
C SER A 166 -25.58 0.92 21.74
#